data_AF-A0A2B7WGF9-F1
#
_entry.id   AF-A0A2B7WGF9-F1
#
_cell.length_a   1.000
_cell.length_b   1.000
_cell.length_c   1.000
_cell.angle_alpha   90.00
_cell.angle_beta   90.00
_cell.angle_gamma   90.00
#
_symmetry.space_group_name_H-M   'P 1'
#
loop_
_entity.id
_entity.type
_entity.pdbx_description
1 polymer ?
#
loop_
_entity_poly.entity_id
_entity_poly.type
_entity_poly.pdbx_seq_one_letter_code
_entity_poly.pdbx_strand_id
1 'polypeptide(L)'
;MPPLKDTAVKAASKLRSKDKANLEYTSLQTGKQFKSDPWKNVVESYAIVWTDMKGRIPPPYPGRHLVIMGLDYMDENNGLPNLPDKEYLDHGEYVVISGDDEMILSDKGGGGLSLFIVLDMS
;
A
#
# COMPACT_ATOMS: atom_id res chain seq x y z
N MET A 1 -1.95 -22.40 -9.61
CA MET A 1 -1.72 -21.08 -8.99
C MET A 1 -2.82 -20.87 -7.96
N PRO A 2 -2.51 -20.46 -6.71
CA PRO A 2 -3.55 -20.09 -5.75
C PRO A 2 -4.30 -18.83 -6.21
N PRO A 3 -5.58 -18.66 -5.84
CA PRO A 3 -6.37 -17.47 -6.18
C PRO A 3 -5.69 -16.20 -5.65
N LEU A 4 -5.71 -15.11 -6.43
CA LEU A 4 -5.18 -13.79 -6.02
C LEU A 4 -5.74 -13.30 -4.68
N LYS A 5 -6.99 -13.69 -4.34
CA LYS A 5 -7.61 -13.42 -3.04
C LYS A 5 -6.83 -14.05 -1.87
N ASP A 6 -6.35 -15.28 -2.01
CA ASP A 6 -5.61 -15.96 -0.94
C ASP A 6 -4.21 -15.39 -0.75
N THR A 7 -3.61 -14.87 -1.84
CA THR A 7 -2.31 -14.20 -1.82
C THR A 7 -2.41 -12.80 -1.23
N ALA A 8 -3.45 -12.03 -1.59
CA ALA A 8 -3.75 -10.73 -0.97
C ALA A 8 -4.07 -10.88 0.52
N VAL A 9 -4.85 -11.90 0.90
CA VAL A 9 -5.10 -12.25 2.31
C VAL A 9 -3.82 -12.71 3.01
N LYS A 10 -2.87 -13.35 2.31
CA LYS A 10 -1.54 -13.70 2.84
C LYS A 10 -0.56 -12.52 2.90
N ALA A 11 -0.64 -11.54 2.01
CA ALA A 11 0.17 -10.31 2.06
C ALA A 11 -0.37 -9.35 3.13
N ALA A 12 -1.69 -9.19 3.20
CA ALA A 12 -2.38 -8.69 4.38
C ALA A 12 -2.08 -9.56 5.62
N SER A 13 -1.69 -10.84 5.45
CA SER A 13 -1.12 -11.68 6.53
C SER A 13 0.33 -11.43 6.89
N LYS A 14 1.15 -10.82 6.03
CA LYS A 14 2.45 -10.29 6.47
C LYS A 14 2.25 -9.04 7.33
N LEU A 15 1.16 -8.30 7.09
CA LEU A 15 0.59 -7.35 8.06
C LEU A 15 -0.23 -8.05 9.19
N ARG A 16 -0.48 -9.38 9.15
CA ARG A 16 -1.24 -10.10 10.20
C ARG A 16 -0.42 -10.16 11.48
N SER A 17 -0.94 -9.44 12.47
CA SER A 17 -1.20 -9.96 13.81
C SER A 17 -0.02 -10.63 14.51
N LYS A 18 1.00 -9.83 14.80
CA LYS A 18 1.86 -9.84 16.02
C LYS A 18 3.16 -9.07 15.79
N ASP A 19 3.42 -8.60 14.58
CA ASP A 19 4.54 -7.70 14.32
C ASP A 19 4.21 -6.30 14.84
N LYS A 20 4.38 -6.15 16.16
CA LYS A 20 4.24 -4.89 16.89
C LYS A 20 4.99 -3.75 16.19
N ALA A 21 6.15 -4.06 15.60
CA ALA A 21 6.93 -3.12 14.81
C ALA A 21 6.17 -2.53 13.59
N ASN A 22 5.40 -3.34 12.85
CA ASN A 22 4.65 -2.85 11.68
C ASN A 22 3.45 -1.98 12.07
N LEU A 23 2.75 -2.37 13.15
CA LEU A 23 1.66 -1.57 13.69
C LEU A 23 2.20 -0.25 14.27
N GLU A 24 3.31 -0.29 15.00
CA GLU A 24 3.97 0.90 15.55
C GLU A 24 4.48 1.83 14.44
N TYR A 25 5.13 1.27 13.41
CA TYR A 25 5.58 2.04 12.26
C TYR A 25 4.40 2.72 11.56
N THR A 26 3.33 1.98 11.27
CA THR A 26 2.14 2.55 10.62
C THR A 26 1.50 3.61 11.50
N SER A 27 1.36 3.37 12.81
CA SER A 27 0.85 4.37 13.75
C SER A 27 1.71 5.62 13.83
N LEU A 28 3.04 5.49 13.70
CA LEU A 28 3.96 6.63 13.63
C LEU A 28 3.75 7.43 12.34
N GLN A 29 3.64 6.75 11.19
CA GLN A 29 3.41 7.40 9.89
C GLN A 29 2.07 8.12 9.83
N THR A 30 1.00 7.54 10.37
CA THR A 30 -0.34 8.15 10.36
C THR A 30 -0.58 9.09 11.55
N GLY A 31 0.28 9.10 12.56
CA GLY A 31 0.07 9.79 13.83
C GLY A 31 -1.14 9.30 14.64
N LYS A 32 -1.63 8.08 14.37
CA LYS A 32 -2.89 7.54 14.94
C LYS A 32 -2.73 6.09 15.42
N GLN A 33 -3.46 5.74 16.48
CA GLN A 33 -3.43 4.39 17.05
C GLN A 33 -4.44 3.47 16.36
N PHE A 34 -4.08 2.19 16.25
CA PHE A 34 -5.02 1.16 15.82
C PHE A 34 -6.10 0.90 16.87
N LYS A 35 -7.25 0.37 16.42
CA LYS A 35 -8.27 -0.20 17.28
C LYS A 35 -7.71 -1.46 17.96
N SER A 36 -8.34 -1.88 19.06
CA SER A 36 -7.95 -3.09 19.80
C SER A 36 -7.87 -4.34 18.92
N ASP A 37 -8.73 -4.40 17.90
CA ASP A 37 -8.61 -5.29 16.76
C ASP A 37 -8.21 -4.47 15.52
N PRO A 38 -6.93 -4.54 15.07
CA PRO A 38 -6.44 -3.79 13.92
C PRO A 38 -7.19 -4.07 12.62
N TRP A 39 -7.87 -5.22 12.50
CA TRP A 39 -8.69 -5.54 11.32
C TRP A 39 -9.85 -4.58 11.13
N LYS A 40 -10.34 -3.96 12.20
CA LYS A 40 -11.41 -2.96 12.14
C LYS A 40 -10.93 -1.60 11.60
N ASN A 41 -9.63 -1.45 11.36
CA ASN A 41 -9.07 -0.32 10.63
C ASN A 41 -8.94 -0.63 9.14
N VAL A 42 -8.95 -1.89 8.69
CA VAL A 42 -8.91 -2.23 7.26
C VAL A 42 -10.31 -2.11 6.66
N VAL A 43 -10.46 -1.25 5.66
CA VAL A 43 -11.74 -1.00 4.98
C VAL A 43 -11.86 -1.92 3.77
N GLU A 44 -10.84 -1.87 2.92
CA GLU A 44 -10.81 -2.54 1.62
C GLU A 44 -9.38 -2.98 1.29
N SER A 45 -9.26 -3.94 0.39
CA SER A 45 -7.97 -4.36 -0.16
C SER A 45 -8.10 -4.75 -1.63
N TYR A 46 -7.13 -4.33 -2.43
CA TYR A 46 -7.14 -4.51 -3.88
C TYR A 46 -5.79 -5.01 -4.37
N ALA A 47 -5.78 -6.11 -5.13
CA ALA A 47 -4.61 -6.47 -5.91
C ALA A 47 -4.58 -5.55 -7.15
N ILE A 48 -3.52 -4.76 -7.28
CA ILE A 48 -3.34 -3.84 -8.39
C ILE A 48 -2.34 -4.44 -9.37
N VAL A 49 -2.73 -4.47 -10.64
CA VAL A 49 -1.85 -4.79 -11.75
C VAL A 49 -1.57 -3.48 -12.47
N TRP A 50 -0.30 -3.07 -12.46
CA TRP A 50 0.16 -1.89 -13.19
C TRP A 50 0.52 -2.30 -14.61
N THR A 51 -0.03 -1.59 -15.60
CA THR A 51 0.27 -1.81 -17.02
C THR A 51 0.42 -0.47 -17.74
N ASP A 52 1.66 -0.04 -17.95
CA ASP A 52 2.04 1.19 -18.66
C ASP A 52 1.27 2.44 -18.18
N MET A 53 1.04 2.50 -16.87
CA MET A 53 0.31 3.60 -16.23
C MET A 53 1.24 4.80 -16.03
N LYS A 54 0.76 5.99 -16.37
CA LYS A 54 1.50 7.27 -16.32
C LYS A 54 0.60 8.39 -15.81
N GLY A 55 1.22 9.47 -15.33
CA GLY A 55 0.52 10.70 -15.00
C GLY A 55 0.08 10.75 -13.53
N ARG A 56 -1.12 11.25 -13.28
CA ARG A 56 -1.59 11.57 -11.93
C ARG A 56 -2.89 10.84 -11.63
N ILE A 57 -2.94 10.18 -10.48
CA ILE A 57 -4.17 9.64 -9.93
C ILE A 57 -4.66 10.62 -8.86
N PRO A 58 -5.84 11.27 -9.05
CA PRO A 58 -6.38 12.19 -8.06
C PRO A 58 -6.61 11.47 -6.72
N PRO A 59 -6.75 12.20 -5.60
CA PRO A 59 -6.85 11.64 -4.25
C PRO A 59 -7.71 10.37 -4.20
N PRO A 60 -7.09 9.18 -4.10
CA PRO A 60 -7.78 7.93 -4.36
C PRO A 60 -8.70 7.51 -3.21
N TYR A 61 -8.37 7.95 -1.98
CA TYR A 61 -9.07 7.56 -0.76
C TYR A 61 -9.15 8.72 0.26
N PRO A 62 -9.93 9.78 -0.02
CA PRO A 62 -9.98 10.95 0.87
C PRO A 62 -10.38 10.61 2.31
N GLY A 63 -9.68 11.19 3.29
CA GLY A 63 -9.82 10.96 4.72
C GLY A 63 -9.32 9.60 5.22
N ARG A 64 -8.68 8.80 4.36
CA ARG A 64 -8.14 7.47 4.68
C ARG A 64 -6.62 7.46 4.48
N HIS A 65 -5.99 6.36 4.89
CA HIS A 65 -4.60 6.08 4.56
C HIS A 65 -4.53 4.89 3.61
N LEU A 66 -3.53 4.88 2.75
CA LEU A 66 -3.28 3.80 1.82
C LEU A 66 -1.94 3.15 2.14
N VAL A 67 -1.96 1.85 2.40
CA VAL A 67 -0.75 1.04 2.43
C VAL A 67 -0.54 0.43 1.05
N ILE A 68 0.63 0.69 0.46
CA ILE A 68 1.06 0.08 -0.80
C ILE A 68 2.14 -0.94 -0.46
N MET A 69 1.83 -2.23 -0.64
CA MET A 69 2.77 -3.32 -0.42
C MET A 69 3.26 -3.90 -1.75
N GLY A 70 4.58 -4.05 -1.87
CA GLY A 70 5.20 -4.75 -2.98
C GLY A 70 4.92 -6.24 -2.95
N LEU A 71 4.25 -6.75 -3.99
CA LEU A 71 4.13 -8.20 -4.19
C LEU A 71 5.32 -8.76 -5.00
N ASP A 72 6.09 -7.88 -5.62
CA ASP A 72 7.39 -8.10 -6.23
C ASP A 72 8.27 -6.87 -5.96
N TYR A 73 9.47 -6.80 -6.54
CA TYR A 73 10.25 -5.57 -6.59
C TYR A 73 9.44 -4.46 -7.30
N MET A 74 9.29 -3.32 -6.64
CA MET A 74 8.60 -2.14 -7.18
C MET A 74 9.51 -0.94 -7.15
N ASP A 75 9.56 -0.20 -8.25
CA ASP A 75 10.16 1.13 -8.34
C ASP A 75 9.25 2.02 -9.21
N GLU A 76 9.73 3.21 -9.56
CA GLU A 76 9.01 4.14 -10.44
C GLU A 76 8.60 3.52 -11.79
N ASN A 77 9.28 2.46 -12.25
CA ASN A 77 9.00 1.75 -13.50
C ASN A 77 8.18 0.47 -13.28
N ASN A 78 7.87 0.11 -12.03
CA ASN A 78 7.19 -1.15 -11.70
C ASN A 78 6.03 -0.95 -10.72
N GLY A 79 5.34 0.18 -10.83
CA GLY A 79 4.08 0.44 -10.15
C GLY A 79 4.19 1.09 -8.76
N LEU A 80 5.40 1.52 -8.35
CA LEU A 80 5.53 2.40 -7.19
C LEU A 80 5.25 3.85 -7.65
N PRO A 81 4.29 4.56 -7.04
CA PRO A 81 4.19 6.00 -7.25
C PRO A 81 5.49 6.71 -6.87
N ASN A 82 5.73 7.90 -7.41
CA ASN A 82 6.89 8.70 -7.06
C ASN A 82 6.72 9.21 -5.62
N LEU A 83 7.57 8.71 -4.73
CA LEU A 83 7.58 9.08 -3.31
C LEU A 83 8.88 9.81 -2.98
N PRO A 84 8.83 10.87 -2.15
CA PRO A 84 10.02 11.66 -1.83
C PRO A 84 11.08 10.87 -1.06
N ASP A 85 10.66 9.92 -0.23
CA ASP A 85 11.53 9.23 0.74
C ASP A 85 11.74 7.73 0.43
N LYS A 86 11.24 7.24 -0.72
CA LYS A 86 11.30 5.81 -1.07
C LYS A 86 11.35 5.62 -2.58
N GLU A 87 12.52 5.22 -3.07
CA GLU A 87 12.76 5.01 -4.51
C GLU A 87 12.28 3.63 -5.01
N TYR A 88 12.30 2.63 -4.13
CA TYR A 88 11.87 1.27 -4.44
C TYR A 88 11.34 0.54 -3.19
N LEU A 89 10.60 -0.54 -3.42
CA LEU A 89 10.19 -1.54 -2.44
C LEU A 89 10.68 -2.92 -2.88
N ASP A 90 11.37 -3.61 -1.98
CA ASP A 90 11.59 -5.05 -2.15
C ASP A 90 10.31 -5.84 -1.88
N HIS A 91 10.29 -7.11 -2.29
CA HIS A 91 9.15 -8.00 -2.07
C HIS A 91 8.72 -8.04 -0.58
N GLY A 92 7.47 -7.64 -0.33
CA GLY A 92 6.87 -7.60 1.00
C GLY A 92 7.16 -6.34 1.81
N GLU A 93 8.01 -5.43 1.32
CA GLU A 93 8.08 -4.07 1.87
C GLU A 93 6.82 -3.29 1.53
N TYR A 94 6.55 -2.25 2.32
CA TYR A 94 5.42 -1.38 2.11
C TYR A 94 5.73 0.06 2.47
N VAL A 95 4.89 0.94 1.94
CA VAL A 95 4.81 2.35 2.33
C VAL A 95 3.40 2.67 2.78
N VAL A 96 3.29 3.69 3.63
CA VAL A 96 2.01 4.26 4.04
C VAL A 96 1.96 5.67 3.49
N ILE A 97 0.91 5.97 2.74
CA ILE A 97 0.67 7.31 2.20
C ILE A 97 -0.71 7.80 2.62
N SER A 98 -0.90 9.12 2.56
CA SER A 98 -2.23 9.71 2.71
C SER A 98 -3.09 9.36 1.50
N GLY A 99 -4.36 9.04 1.73
CA GLY A 99 -5.35 8.92 0.65
C GLY A 99 -5.90 10.26 0.18
N ASP A 100 -5.56 11.36 0.88
CA ASP A 100 -5.88 12.74 0.50
C ASP A 100 -4.91 13.32 -0.53
N ASP A 101 -3.75 12.69 -0.71
CA ASP A 101 -2.72 13.17 -1.63
C ASP A 101 -2.91 12.59 -3.03
N GLU A 102 -2.57 13.39 -4.04
CA GLU A 102 -2.47 12.92 -5.42
C GLU A 102 -1.33 11.90 -5.53
N MET A 103 -1.58 10.74 -6.15
CA MET A 103 -0.50 9.81 -6.48
C MET A 103 0.10 10.19 -7.83
N ILE A 104 1.38 10.52 -7.83
CA ILE A 104 2.14 10.85 -9.03
C ILE A 104 2.81 9.57 -9.53
N LEU A 105 2.55 9.18 -10.77
CA LEU A 105 3.18 8.04 -11.43
C LEU A 105 4.30 8.52 -12.37
N SER A 106 5.28 7.66 -12.58
CA SER A 106 6.37 7.90 -13.55
C SER A 106 5.84 8.13 -14.96
N ASP A 107 6.55 8.95 -15.72
CA ASP A 107 6.30 9.20 -17.15
C ASP A 107 6.92 8.12 -18.06
N LYS A 108 7.83 7.31 -17.52
CA LYS A 108 8.45 6.18 -18.23
C LYS A 108 7.43 5.09 -18.52
N GLY A 109 6.45 4.90 -17.62
CA GLY A 109 5.50 3.80 -17.68
C GLY A 109 6.11 2.51 -17.16
N GLY A 110 5.25 1.58 -16.75
CA GLY A 110 5.71 0.48 -15.94
C GLY A 110 4.75 -0.68 -15.75
N GLY A 111 5.31 -1.82 -15.33
CA GLY A 111 4.58 -3.06 -15.09
C GLY A 111 4.86 -3.60 -13.70
N GLY A 112 3.83 -4.01 -12.95
CA GLY A 112 4.08 -4.48 -11.59
C GLY A 112 2.84 -4.98 -10.88
N LEU A 113 3.06 -5.58 -9.71
CA LEU A 113 2.01 -6.12 -8.86
C LEU A 113 2.15 -5.54 -7.46
N SER A 114 1.09 -4.90 -6.99
CA SER A 114 1.02 -4.40 -5.62
C SER A 114 -0.27 -4.81 -4.94
N LEU A 115 -0.25 -4.78 -3.61
CA LEU A 115 -1.45 -4.87 -2.79
C LEU A 115 -1.72 -3.50 -2.18
N PHE A 116 -2.88 -2.94 -2.50
CA PHE A 116 -3.42 -1.75 -1.85
C PHE A 116 -4.26 -2.18 -0.66
N ILE A 117 -4.03 -1.57 0.50
CA ILE A 117 -4.83 -1.78 1.72
C ILE A 117 -5.26 -0.41 2.23
N VAL A 118 -6.57 -0.19 2.26
CA VAL A 118 -7.16 1.09 2.68
C VAL A 118 -7.44 1.03 4.17
N LEU A 119 -6.88 1.99 4.91
CA LEU A 119 -7.01 2.10 6.36
C LEU A 119 -7.91 3.26 6.76
N ASP A 120 -8.87 2.96 7.62
CA ASP A 120 -9.60 3.90 8.45
C ASP A 120 -8.91 4.05 9.80
N MET A 121 -8.28 5.18 10.02
CA MET A 121 -7.65 5.50 11.31
C MET A 121 -8.48 6.54 12.09
N SER A 122 -9.74 6.79 11.70
CA SER A 122 -10.67 7.61 12.48
C SER A 122 -11.15 6.93 13.76
#